data_AF-X6LNM0-F1
#
_entry.id   AF-X6LNM0-F1
#
_cell.length_a   1.000
_cell.length_b   1.000
_cell.length_c   1.000
_cell.angle_alpha   90.00
_cell.angle_beta   90.00
_cell.angle_gamma   90.00
#
_symmetry.space_group_name_H-M   'P 1'
#
loop_
_entity.id
_entity.type
_entity.pdbx_description
1 polymer ?
#
loop_
_entity_poly.entity_id
_entity_poly.type
_entity_poly.pdbx_seq_one_letter_code
_entity_poly.pdbx_strand_id
1 'polypeptide(L)'
;EEDIKQESDITLTKINDIICGWNDDKEIAKIAKRYKSHLSIGILRPPQLFEKGNAEIDSNASLKMANFVFEQLCSFTPGYAKNKEKEMTTMEKEKVKEKEQAIYVVLYEYYKQNIIGGVKRTRNGR
;
A
#
# COMPACT_ATOMS: atom_id res chain seq x y z
N GLU A 1 -15.43 8.60 -8.45
CA GLU A 1 -14.70 7.39 -8.88
C GLU A 1 -13.47 7.73 -9.71
N GLU A 2 -13.54 8.72 -10.61
CA GLU A 2 -12.40 9.16 -11.42
C GLU A 2 -11.17 9.59 -10.59
N ASP A 3 -11.35 10.35 -9.51
CA ASP A 3 -10.26 10.73 -8.61
C ASP A 3 -9.53 9.52 -7.98
N ILE A 4 -10.29 8.52 -7.53
CA ILE A 4 -9.72 7.29 -6.94
C ILE A 4 -8.95 6.51 -7.99
N LYS A 5 -9.48 6.45 -9.22
CA LYS A 5 -8.82 5.79 -10.34
C LYS A 5 -7.49 6.47 -10.66
N GLN A 6 -7.48 7.80 -10.80
CA GLN A 6 -6.26 8.56 -11.07
C GLN A 6 -5.20 8.38 -9.98
N GLU A 7 -5.58 8.47 -8.71
CA GLU A 7 -4.66 8.26 -7.58
C GLU A 7 -4.15 6.82 -7.52
N SER A 8 -4.97 5.85 -7.94
CA SER A 8 -4.57 4.45 -8.05
C SER A 8 -3.53 4.27 -9.15
N ASP A 9 -3.75 4.86 -10.32
CA ASP A 9 -2.80 4.81 -11.44
C ASP A 9 -1.45 5.44 -11.05
N ILE A 10 -1.46 6.61 -10.40
CA ILE A 10 -0.25 7.26 -9.88
C ILE A 10 0.48 6.35 -8.86
N THR A 11 -0.27 5.69 -7.99
CA THR A 11 0.30 4.79 -6.97
C THR A 11 0.92 3.55 -7.62
N LEU A 12 0.25 2.98 -8.63
CA LEU A 12 0.76 1.84 -9.40
C LEU A 12 2.03 2.21 -10.17
N THR A 13 2.10 3.39 -10.77
CA THR A 13 3.33 3.88 -11.42
C THR A 13 4.48 3.95 -10.41
N LYS A 14 4.28 4.54 -9.23
CA LYS A 14 5.33 4.59 -8.19
C LYS A 14 5.80 3.19 -7.76
N ILE A 15 4.88 2.24 -7.61
CA ILE A 15 5.21 0.86 -7.26
C ILE A 15 6.03 0.21 -8.39
N ASN A 16 5.62 0.40 -9.64
CA ASN A 16 6.35 -0.12 -10.80
C ASN A 16 7.75 0.48 -10.91
N ASP A 17 7.91 1.78 -10.67
CA ASP A 17 9.22 2.45 -10.73
C ASP A 17 10.19 1.88 -9.67
N ILE A 18 9.69 1.56 -8.45
CA ILE A 18 10.46 0.90 -7.39
C ILE A 18 10.85 -0.53 -7.79
N ILE A 19 9.89 -1.32 -8.30
CA ILE A 19 10.11 -2.73 -8.68
C ILE A 19 11.14 -2.81 -9.81
N CYS A 20 10.88 -2.08 -10.90
CA CYS A 20 11.74 -2.03 -12.09
C CYS A 20 13.10 -1.37 -11.84
N GLY A 21 13.27 -0.68 -10.70
CA GLY A 21 14.50 0.02 -10.36
C GLY A 21 14.72 1.26 -11.22
N TRP A 22 13.63 1.91 -11.64
CA TRP A 22 13.69 3.23 -12.27
C TRP A 22 13.92 4.33 -11.24
N ASN A 23 13.62 4.07 -9.97
CA ASN A 23 14.09 4.90 -8.86
C ASN A 23 15.54 4.57 -8.46
N ASP A 24 16.25 5.61 -8.03
CA ASP A 24 17.57 5.46 -7.41
C ASP A 24 17.48 4.68 -6.10
N ASP A 25 18.45 3.80 -5.86
CA ASP A 25 18.55 3.01 -4.62
C ASP A 25 18.50 3.91 -3.36
N LYS A 26 19.09 5.13 -3.43
CA LYS A 26 19.07 6.09 -2.32
C LYS A 26 17.66 6.63 -2.03
N GLU A 27 16.84 6.83 -3.06
CA GLU A 27 15.46 7.25 -2.89
C GLU A 27 14.62 6.13 -2.31
N ILE A 28 14.77 4.91 -2.84
CA ILE A 28 14.09 3.71 -2.32
C ILE A 28 14.42 3.53 -0.84
N ALA A 29 15.70 3.58 -0.45
CA ALA A 29 16.13 3.47 0.93
C ALA A 29 15.54 4.59 1.83
N LYS A 30 15.41 5.83 1.31
CA LYS A 30 14.77 6.93 2.05
C LYS A 30 13.27 6.69 2.28
N ILE A 31 12.57 6.11 1.31
CA ILE A 31 11.17 5.71 1.45
C ILE A 31 11.08 4.55 2.46
N ALA A 32 11.89 3.51 2.29
CA ALA A 32 11.93 2.32 3.14
C ALA A 32 12.21 2.66 4.61
N LYS A 33 13.06 3.64 4.92
CA LYS A 33 13.30 4.11 6.30
C LYS A 33 12.06 4.59 7.04
N ARG A 34 10.99 4.95 6.32
CA ARG A 34 9.70 5.35 6.91
C ARG A 34 8.79 4.15 7.22
N TYR A 35 9.18 2.95 6.79
CA TYR A 35 8.46 1.72 7.06
C TYR A 35 8.34 1.49 8.57
N LYS A 36 7.10 1.22 9.00
CA LYS A 36 6.77 0.68 10.31
C LYS A 36 5.84 -0.49 10.07
N SER A 37 6.02 -1.59 10.80
CA SER A 37 5.17 -2.77 10.59
C SER A 37 3.72 -2.45 10.93
N HIS A 38 2.76 -3.07 10.25
CA HIS A 38 1.33 -2.90 10.56
C HIS A 38 1.02 -3.24 12.03
N LEU A 39 1.75 -4.20 12.64
CA LEU A 39 1.65 -4.52 14.07
C LEU A 39 2.04 -3.35 14.97
N SER A 40 2.99 -2.52 14.54
CA SER A 40 3.42 -1.31 15.27
C SER A 40 2.55 -0.08 14.98
N ILE A 41 1.90 -0.02 13.81
CA ILE A 41 1.03 1.09 13.39
C ILE A 41 -0.41 0.90 13.87
N GLY A 42 -0.90 -0.34 13.96
CA GLY A 42 -2.30 -0.65 14.26
C GLY A 42 -3.22 -0.24 13.11
N ILE A 43 -3.13 -0.91 11.96
CA ILE A 43 -4.00 -0.62 10.81
C ILE A 43 -5.42 -1.10 11.11
N LEU A 44 -6.33 -0.15 11.32
CA LEU A 44 -7.74 -0.44 11.54
C LEU A 44 -8.47 -0.65 10.22
N ARG A 45 -9.49 -1.51 10.23
CA ARG A 45 -10.39 -1.69 9.09
C ARG A 45 -11.10 -0.37 8.78
N PRO A 46 -11.16 0.07 7.51
CA PRO A 46 -11.88 1.27 7.12
C PRO A 46 -13.35 1.24 7.57
N PRO A 47 -13.91 2.34 8.10
CA PRO A 47 -15.33 2.42 8.48
C PRO A 47 -16.28 2.13 7.32
N GLN A 48 -15.91 2.50 6.09
CA GLN A 48 -16.72 2.24 4.88
C GLN A 48 -16.88 0.75 4.54
N LEU A 49 -16.06 -0.13 5.12
CA LEU A 49 -16.15 -1.59 4.98
C LEU A 49 -16.84 -2.25 6.17
N PHE A 50 -17.18 -1.47 7.21
CA PHE A 50 -17.87 -2.00 8.37
C PHE A 50 -19.30 -2.38 7.97
N GLU A 51 -19.77 -3.55 8.40
CA GLU A 51 -21.10 -4.10 8.10
C GLU A 51 -21.42 -4.35 6.60
N LYS A 52 -20.45 -4.18 5.69
CA LYS A 52 -20.60 -4.50 4.27
C LYS A 52 -20.33 -5.98 4.00
N GLY A 53 -21.29 -6.65 3.36
CA GLY A 53 -21.10 -8.00 2.83
C GLY A 53 -20.23 -8.02 1.56
N ASN A 54 -19.65 -9.18 1.23
CA ASN A 54 -18.76 -9.33 0.07
C ASN A 54 -19.42 -8.90 -1.25
N ALA A 55 -20.71 -9.23 -1.45
CA ALA A 55 -21.45 -8.84 -2.65
C ALA A 55 -21.57 -7.30 -2.80
N GLU A 56 -21.75 -6.57 -1.69
CA GLU A 56 -21.79 -5.11 -1.71
C GLU A 56 -20.41 -4.52 -2.01
N ILE A 57 -19.36 -5.09 -1.42
CA ILE A 57 -17.97 -4.68 -1.67
C ILE A 57 -17.61 -4.89 -3.15
N ASP A 58 -17.96 -6.05 -3.73
CA ASP A 58 -17.65 -6.36 -5.13
C ASP A 58 -18.42 -5.52 -6.13
N SER A 59 -19.62 -5.06 -5.76
CA SER A 59 -20.46 -4.22 -6.62
C SER A 59 -19.97 -2.77 -6.72
N ASN A 60 -19.07 -2.32 -5.84
CA ASN A 60 -18.58 -0.95 -5.80
C ASN A 60 -17.05 -0.90 -5.90
N ALA A 61 -16.53 -0.28 -6.95
CA ALA A 61 -15.09 -0.21 -7.21
C ALA A 61 -14.31 0.45 -6.05
N SER A 62 -14.88 1.47 -5.42
CA SER A 62 -14.23 2.18 -4.30
C SER A 62 -14.16 1.32 -3.04
N LEU A 63 -15.22 0.56 -2.73
CA LEU A 63 -15.21 -0.38 -1.60
C LEU A 63 -14.27 -1.55 -1.88
N LYS A 64 -14.28 -2.07 -3.11
CA LYS A 64 -13.36 -3.13 -3.53
C LYS A 64 -11.90 -2.71 -3.39
N MET A 65 -11.56 -1.50 -3.83
CA MET A 65 -10.21 -0.95 -3.66
C MET A 65 -9.86 -0.74 -2.19
N ALA A 66 -10.78 -0.23 -1.39
CA ALA A 66 -10.55 -0.06 0.05
C ALA A 66 -10.28 -1.41 0.74
N ASN A 67 -11.04 -2.45 0.40
CA ASN A 67 -10.86 -3.79 0.95
C ASN A 67 -9.54 -4.40 0.50
N PHE A 68 -9.24 -4.33 -0.80
CA PHE A 68 -7.99 -4.83 -1.36
C PHE A 68 -6.77 -4.20 -0.67
N VAL A 69 -6.70 -2.87 -0.59
CA VAL A 69 -5.56 -2.16 0.00
C VAL A 69 -5.42 -2.50 1.49
N PHE A 70 -6.53 -2.57 2.22
CA PHE A 70 -6.52 -2.96 3.63
C PHE A 70 -5.96 -4.39 3.81
N GLU A 71 -6.43 -5.36 3.03
CA GLU A 71 -5.96 -6.74 3.09
C GLU A 71 -4.49 -6.87 2.71
N GLN A 72 -4.05 -6.16 1.67
CA GLN A 72 -2.64 -6.13 1.29
C GLN A 72 -1.77 -5.56 2.42
N LEU A 73 -2.16 -4.46 3.05
CA LEU A 73 -1.40 -3.89 4.17
C LEU A 73 -1.34 -4.79 5.41
N CYS A 74 -2.37 -5.60 5.64
CA CYS A 74 -2.40 -6.55 6.76
C CYS A 74 -1.58 -7.82 6.48
N SER A 75 -1.57 -8.30 5.22
CA SER A 75 -0.91 -9.55 4.85
C SER A 75 0.53 -9.37 4.36
N PHE A 76 0.86 -8.20 3.81
CA PHE A 76 2.17 -7.94 3.23
C PHE A 76 3.23 -7.77 4.31
N THR A 77 4.19 -8.70 4.31
CA THR A 77 5.35 -8.70 5.20
C THR A 77 6.62 -8.57 4.37
N PRO A 78 7.31 -7.41 4.38
CA PRO A 78 8.59 -7.25 3.70
C PRO A 78 9.65 -8.24 4.23
N GLY A 79 10.48 -8.75 3.35
CA GLY A 79 11.52 -9.75 3.60
C GLY A 79 11.09 -11.19 3.33
N TYR A 80 9.97 -11.41 2.61
CA TYR A 80 9.40 -12.76 2.43
C TYR A 80 9.86 -13.48 1.15
N ALA A 81 10.91 -13.01 0.47
CA ALA A 81 11.48 -13.70 -0.69
C ALA A 81 12.21 -15.02 -0.33
N LYS A 82 11.56 -15.90 0.43
CA LYS A 82 12.07 -17.18 0.96
C LYS A 82 12.60 -18.13 -0.12
N ASN A 83 12.08 -18.01 -1.35
CA ASN A 83 12.41 -18.92 -2.44
C ASN A 83 13.66 -18.51 -3.23
N LYS A 84 14.13 -17.26 -3.09
CA LYS A 84 15.37 -16.77 -3.73
C LYS A 84 16.51 -16.52 -2.73
N GLU A 85 16.27 -16.71 -1.44
CA GLU A 85 17.25 -16.44 -0.37
C GLU A 85 18.52 -17.29 -0.43
N LYS A 86 18.47 -18.49 -1.02
CA LYS A 86 19.62 -19.41 -1.02
C LYS A 86 20.70 -19.06 -2.05
N GLU A 87 20.38 -18.26 -3.06
CA GLU A 87 21.33 -17.92 -4.15
C GLU A 87 21.68 -16.42 -4.20
N MET A 88 21.09 -15.60 -3.34
CA MET A 88 21.21 -14.15 -3.38
C MET A 88 22.26 -13.62 -2.39
N THR A 89 23.09 -12.66 -2.80
CA THR A 89 24.09 -12.02 -1.93
C THR A 89 23.44 -11.19 -0.82
N THR A 90 24.18 -10.90 0.25
CA THR A 90 23.67 -10.08 1.37
C THR A 90 23.19 -8.70 0.92
N MET A 91 23.94 -8.02 0.03
CA MET A 91 23.52 -6.71 -0.50
C MET A 91 22.23 -6.78 -1.30
N GLU A 92 22.07 -7.80 -2.15
CA GLU A 92 20.87 -7.95 -2.97
C GLU A 92 19.64 -8.23 -2.10
N LYS A 93 19.79 -9.02 -1.02
CA LYS A 93 18.73 -9.23 -0.03
C LYS A 93 18.30 -7.92 0.64
N GLU A 94 19.26 -7.10 1.03
CA GLU A 94 18.97 -5.78 1.62
C GLU A 94 18.23 -4.89 0.63
N LYS A 95 18.67 -4.83 -0.65
CA LYS A 95 17.97 -4.05 -1.68
C LYS A 95 16.55 -4.54 -1.94
N VAL A 96 16.33 -5.86 -2.01
CA VAL A 96 14.98 -6.43 -2.19
C VAL A 96 14.09 -6.05 -1.00
N LYS A 97 14.61 -6.18 0.22
CA LYS A 97 13.88 -5.79 1.43
C LYS A 97 13.55 -4.31 1.46
N GLU A 98 14.48 -3.43 1.07
CA GLU A 98 14.23 -1.99 0.97
C GLU A 98 13.15 -1.68 -0.06
N LYS A 99 13.17 -2.34 -1.23
CA LYS A 99 12.11 -2.20 -2.24
C LYS A 99 10.74 -2.62 -1.69
N GLU A 100 10.65 -3.78 -1.06
CA GLU A 100 9.39 -4.26 -0.45
C GLU A 100 8.88 -3.30 0.64
N GLN A 101 9.77 -2.80 1.49
CA GLN A 101 9.44 -1.79 2.50
C GLN A 101 8.96 -0.48 1.87
N ALA A 102 9.61 -0.02 0.80
CA ALA A 102 9.22 1.19 0.09
C ALA A 102 7.84 1.05 -0.56
N ILE A 103 7.55 -0.10 -1.20
CA ILE A 103 6.24 -0.43 -1.77
C ILE A 103 5.16 -0.39 -0.68
N TYR A 104 5.42 -0.99 0.48
CA TYR A 104 4.49 -0.95 1.60
C TYR A 104 4.21 0.50 2.06
N VAL A 105 5.24 1.35 2.16
CA VAL A 105 5.08 2.75 2.55
C VAL A 105 4.21 3.51 1.54
N VAL A 106 4.45 3.32 0.24
CA VAL A 106 3.64 3.93 -0.83
C VAL A 106 2.18 3.50 -0.73
N LEU A 107 1.93 2.20 -0.52
CA LEU A 107 0.58 1.66 -0.38
C LEU A 107 -0.12 2.19 0.89
N TYR A 108 0.62 2.34 2.00
CA TYR A 108 0.12 2.90 3.24
C TYR A 108 -0.21 4.39 3.12
N GLU A 109 0.60 5.17 2.39
CA GLU A 109 0.31 6.57 2.09
C GLU A 109 -0.99 6.71 1.27
N TYR A 110 -1.17 5.89 0.24
CA TYR A 110 -2.42 5.83 -0.52
C TYR A 110 -3.61 5.51 0.38
N TYR A 111 -3.49 4.49 1.23
CA TYR A 111 -4.54 4.10 2.18
C TYR A 111 -4.95 5.26 3.10
N LYS A 112 -3.97 5.96 3.65
CA LYS A 112 -4.21 7.10 4.54
C LYS A 112 -4.88 8.26 3.82
N GLN A 113 -4.47 8.58 2.59
CA GLN A 113 -4.96 9.74 1.86
C GLN A 113 -6.33 9.49 1.22
N ASN A 114 -6.51 8.34 0.58
CA ASN A 114 -7.64 8.07 -0.31
C ASN A 114 -8.73 7.21 0.33
N ILE A 115 -8.38 6.36 1.31
CA ILE A 115 -9.35 5.48 1.99
C ILE A 115 -9.76 6.09 3.34
N ILE A 116 -8.81 6.36 4.25
CA ILE A 116 -9.14 7.01 5.54
C ILE A 116 -9.42 8.51 5.35
N GLY A 117 -8.56 9.22 4.62
CA GLY A 117 -8.67 10.66 4.40
C GLY A 117 -9.87 11.08 3.56
N GLY A 118 -10.38 10.18 2.71
CA GLY A 118 -11.58 10.38 1.89
C GLY A 118 -12.88 10.50 2.70
N VAL A 119 -12.92 10.00 3.94
CA VAL A 119 -14.09 10.08 4.82
C VAL A 119 -14.42 11.53 5.23
N LYS A 120 -13.51 12.50 5.02
CA LYS A 120 -13.69 13.91 5.41
C LYS A 120 -14.24 14.85 4.33
N ARG A 121 -14.71 14.36 3.17
CA ARG A 121 -15.34 15.22 2.15
C ARG A 121 -16.88 15.19 2.12
N THR A 122 -17.54 14.56 3.09
CA THR A 122 -18.94 14.92 3.42
C THR A 122 -18.94 16.15 4.33
N ARG A 123 -18.62 17.31 3.76
CA ARG A 123 -19.12 18.58 4.33
C ARG A 123 -20.63 18.58 4.14
N ASN A 124 -21.33 18.03 5.13
CA ASN A 124 -22.63 18.58 5.51
C ASN A 124 -22.39 20.07 5.78
N GLY A 125 -22.97 20.94 4.96
CA GLY A 125 -22.73 22.37 5.09
C GLY A 125 -23.34 23.26 4.02
N ARG A 126 -24.62 23.07 3.67
CA ARG A 126 -25.70 24.08 3.70
C ARG A 126 -26.93 23.53 2.99
#